data_AF-A0A1F8ECR2-F1
#
_entry.id   AF-A0A1F8ECR2-F1
#
_cell.length_a   1.000
_cell.length_b   1.000
_cell.length_c   1.000
_cell.angle_alpha   90.00
_cell.angle_beta   90.00
_cell.angle_gamma   90.00
#
_symmetry.space_group_name_H-M   'P 1'
#
loop_
_entity.id
_entity.type
_entity.pdbx_description
1 polymer ?
#
loop_
_entity_poly.entity_id
_entity_poly.type
_entity_poly.pdbx_seq_one_letter_code
_entity_poly.pdbx_strand_id
1 'polypeptide(L)'
;MDNTVGSPNTSFCNFPKSTQDYYILGLWCADGYHWTSSIGLSNIDLILIKKFRNFLSGLFPKERIKLDQYRTGKRKYVGYKIYVNCRPLLRIFKKFKDNNNERSINNAEAIKAYIAGRFDGDGCISKDLKRDCRISYGNEIDAKLDTNLLQEIGIMPKLYRYRTSNTFVIYISRFDTKKFTNVISPYSIKLQKLVLGSRRDSDYTEIVRMATNNI
;
A
#
# COMPACT_ATOMS: atom_id res chain seq x y z
N MET A 1 5.71 -37.44 -3.44
CA MET A 1 4.79 -36.29 -3.61
C MET A 1 4.59 -35.68 -2.24
N ASP A 2 5.31 -34.61 -1.94
CA ASP A 2 5.29 -33.98 -0.63
C ASP A 2 5.18 -32.47 -0.82
N ASN A 3 3.93 -31.97 -0.82
CA ASN A 3 3.60 -30.59 -1.17
C ASN A 3 3.34 -29.72 0.07
N THR A 4 3.85 -30.12 1.24
CA THR A 4 3.61 -29.43 2.50
C THR A 4 4.81 -28.61 2.94
N VAL A 5 5.26 -27.66 2.11
CA VAL A 5 6.27 -26.67 2.51
C VAL A 5 5.63 -25.54 3.34
N GLY A 6 5.17 -25.91 4.54
CA GLY A 6 5.06 -24.97 5.65
C GLY A 6 6.44 -24.81 6.26
N SER A 7 7.20 -23.79 5.84
CA SER A 7 8.50 -23.46 6.44
C SER A 7 8.29 -23.25 7.96
N PRO A 8 8.84 -24.11 8.84
CA PRO A 8 8.51 -24.10 10.27
C PRO A 8 9.12 -22.92 11.06
N ASN A 9 10.03 -22.14 10.46
CA ASN A 9 10.88 -21.21 11.20
C ASN A 9 10.53 -19.72 11.11
N THR A 10 9.48 -19.32 10.38
CA THR A 10 9.02 -17.91 10.38
C THR A 10 7.86 -17.75 11.35
N SER A 11 8.17 -17.41 12.60
CA SER A 11 7.15 -17.04 13.59
C SER A 11 6.57 -15.66 13.23
N PHE A 12 5.41 -15.66 12.58
CA PHE A 12 4.65 -14.43 12.31
C PHE A 12 3.79 -13.98 13.50
N CYS A 13 3.94 -14.61 14.68
CA CYS A 13 3.13 -14.41 15.89
C CYS A 13 3.10 -12.97 16.42
N ASN A 14 3.81 -12.09 15.74
CA ASN A 14 4.19 -10.79 16.15
C ASN A 14 3.79 -9.72 15.12
N PHE A 15 3.52 -10.07 13.86
CA PHE A 15 3.16 -9.07 12.84
C PHE A 15 1.69 -8.63 12.96
N PRO A 16 1.38 -7.33 12.83
CA PRO A 16 2.28 -6.17 12.70
C PRO A 16 2.83 -5.65 14.05
N LYS A 17 4.07 -5.11 14.09
CA LYS A 17 4.66 -4.48 15.30
C LYS A 17 5.11 -3.04 15.13
N SER A 18 5.58 -2.72 13.94
CA SER A 18 6.23 -1.45 13.64
C SER A 18 5.36 -0.59 12.73
N THR A 19 5.61 0.73 12.71
CA THR A 19 5.00 1.63 11.73
C THR A 19 5.28 1.16 10.30
N GLN A 20 6.46 0.57 10.05
CA GLN A 20 6.81 -0.02 8.76
C GLN A 20 5.92 -1.22 8.39
N ASP A 21 5.55 -2.06 9.35
CA ASP A 21 4.62 -3.17 9.13
C ASP A 21 3.20 -2.67 8.81
N TYR A 22 2.74 -1.66 9.55
CA TYR A 22 1.45 -1.02 9.29
C TYR A 22 1.40 -0.34 7.92
N TYR A 23 2.49 0.30 7.49
CA TYR A 23 2.62 0.80 6.12
C TYR A 23 2.48 -0.33 5.09
N ILE A 24 3.13 -1.47 5.30
CA ILE A 24 3.04 -2.63 4.41
C ILE A 24 1.62 -3.21 4.38
N LEU A 25 0.94 -3.27 5.52
CA LEU A 25 -0.48 -3.66 5.60
C LEU A 25 -1.36 -2.71 4.78
N GLY A 26 -1.19 -1.41 4.94
CA GLY A 26 -1.95 -0.40 4.20
C GLY A 26 -1.72 -0.51 2.69
N LEU A 27 -0.47 -0.66 2.28
CA LEU A 27 -0.10 -0.84 0.89
C LEU A 27 -0.69 -2.13 0.31
N TRP A 28 -0.65 -3.23 1.05
CA TRP A 28 -1.26 -4.50 0.62
C TRP A 28 -2.78 -4.46 0.57
N CYS A 29 -3.44 -3.74 1.48
CA CYS A 29 -4.88 -3.57 1.42
C CYS A 29 -5.30 -2.89 0.11
N ALA A 30 -4.48 -1.98 -0.42
CA ALA A 30 -4.68 -1.29 -1.69
C ALA A 30 -4.36 -2.19 -2.90
N ASP A 31 -3.09 -2.60 -3.05
CA ASP A 31 -2.58 -3.27 -4.26
C ASP A 31 -2.16 -4.73 -4.04
N GLY A 32 -2.69 -5.34 -2.98
CA GLY A 32 -2.35 -6.70 -2.57
C GLY A 32 -2.64 -7.72 -3.67
N TYR A 33 -1.63 -8.54 -3.95
CA TYR A 33 -1.77 -9.73 -4.77
C TYR A 33 -1.90 -10.96 -3.88
N HIS A 34 -2.85 -11.83 -4.22
CA HIS A 34 -2.88 -13.19 -3.71
C HIS A 34 -3.37 -14.15 -4.78
N TRP A 35 -2.83 -15.36 -4.77
CA TRP A 35 -3.33 -16.47 -5.57
C TRP A 35 -2.99 -17.76 -4.84
N THR A 36 -4.01 -18.59 -4.59
CA THR A 36 -3.90 -19.80 -3.77
C THR A 36 -3.27 -19.54 -2.39
N SER A 37 -2.01 -19.90 -2.18
CA SER A 37 -1.22 -19.69 -0.95
C SER A 37 -0.21 -18.54 -1.06
N SER A 38 -0.21 -17.83 -2.18
CA SER A 38 0.70 -16.72 -2.46
C SER A 38 0.22 -15.43 -1.81
N ILE A 39 1.15 -14.68 -1.25
CA ILE A 39 0.96 -13.29 -0.84
C ILE A 39 1.98 -12.42 -1.56
N GLY A 40 1.54 -11.27 -2.05
CA GLY A 40 2.37 -10.35 -2.81
C GLY A 40 1.76 -8.98 -2.99
N LEU A 41 2.38 -8.19 -3.87
CA LEU A 41 1.91 -6.87 -4.31
C LEU A 41 1.93 -6.82 -5.85
N SER A 42 0.93 -6.20 -6.45
CA SER A 42 0.88 -5.96 -7.90
C SER A 42 0.71 -4.47 -8.19
N ASN A 43 1.73 -3.81 -8.73
CA ASN A 43 1.71 -2.37 -8.94
C ASN A 43 2.58 -1.97 -10.15
N ILE A 44 2.34 -0.79 -10.72
CA ILE A 44 3.14 -0.20 -11.80
C ILE A 44 4.34 0.62 -11.29
N ASP A 45 4.27 1.14 -10.06
CA ASP A 45 5.36 1.87 -9.39
C ASP A 45 6.36 0.86 -8.82
N LEU A 46 7.52 0.78 -9.49
CA LEU A 46 8.61 -0.11 -9.10
C LEU A 46 9.16 0.19 -7.69
N ILE A 47 9.00 1.42 -7.18
CA ILE A 47 9.47 1.77 -5.84
C ILE A 47 8.58 1.12 -4.78
N LEU A 48 7.27 1.06 -4.99
CA LEU A 48 6.36 0.34 -4.08
C LEU A 48 6.65 -1.17 -4.10
N ILE A 49 6.95 -1.72 -5.28
CA ILE A 49 7.37 -3.11 -5.45
C ILE A 49 8.67 -3.40 -4.70
N LYS A 50 9.67 -2.51 -4.81
CA LYS A 50 10.93 -2.61 -4.05
C LYS A 50 10.70 -2.51 -2.54
N LYS A 51 9.80 -1.62 -2.10
CA LYS A 51 9.43 -1.48 -0.69
C LYS A 51 8.84 -2.77 -0.14
N PHE A 52 7.92 -3.40 -0.88
CA PHE A 52 7.36 -4.70 -0.52
C PHE A 52 8.38 -5.84 -0.61
N ARG A 53 9.31 -5.80 -1.59
CA ARG A 53 10.44 -6.75 -1.70
C ARG A 53 11.31 -6.74 -0.45
N ASN A 54 11.64 -5.56 0.05
CA ASN A 54 12.48 -5.40 1.25
C ASN A 54 11.79 -6.00 2.47
N PHE A 55 10.48 -5.77 2.62
CA PHE A 55 9.67 -6.44 3.64
C PHE A 55 9.75 -7.96 3.54
N LEU A 56 9.50 -8.53 2.33
CA LEU A 56 9.58 -9.97 2.14
C LEU A 56 11.00 -10.53 2.36
N SER A 57 12.04 -9.78 1.99
CA SER A 57 13.45 -10.19 2.15
C SER A 57 13.88 -10.22 3.62
N GLY A 58 13.19 -9.49 4.50
CA GLY A 58 13.37 -9.61 5.95
C GLY A 58 12.76 -10.87 6.55
N LEU A 59 11.88 -11.55 5.81
CA LEU A 59 11.15 -12.75 6.27
C LEU A 59 11.57 -14.02 5.54
N PHE A 60 12.03 -13.92 4.30
CA PHE A 60 12.31 -15.04 3.43
C PHE A 60 13.64 -14.86 2.69
N PRO A 61 14.36 -15.95 2.42
CA PRO A 61 15.54 -15.91 1.55
C PRO A 61 15.13 -15.49 0.12
N LYS A 62 16.06 -14.84 -0.59
CA LYS A 62 15.77 -14.14 -1.87
C LYS A 62 15.20 -15.07 -2.93
N GLU A 63 15.61 -16.34 -2.94
CA GLU A 63 15.23 -17.36 -3.90
C GLU A 63 13.74 -17.75 -3.79
N ARG A 64 13.11 -17.50 -2.62
CA ARG A 64 11.68 -17.73 -2.42
C ARG A 64 10.80 -16.57 -2.91
N ILE A 65 11.39 -15.41 -3.16
CA ILE A 65 10.67 -14.20 -3.56
C ILE A 65 10.67 -14.12 -5.08
N LYS A 66 9.48 -14.26 -5.66
CA LYS A 66 9.28 -14.22 -7.11
C LYS A 66 8.91 -12.81 -7.55
N LEU A 67 9.47 -12.38 -8.67
CA LEU A 67 9.14 -11.10 -9.31
C LEU A 67 8.81 -11.36 -10.78
N ASP A 68 7.56 -11.10 -11.15
CA ASP A 68 7.07 -11.24 -12.52
C ASP A 68 6.78 -9.85 -13.09
N GLN A 69 7.15 -9.64 -14.35
CA GLN A 69 6.75 -8.46 -15.13
C GLN A 69 5.63 -8.86 -16.08
N TYR A 70 4.61 -8.02 -16.22
CA TYR A 70 3.48 -8.30 -17.08
C TYR A 70 2.98 -7.05 -17.81
N ARG A 71 2.45 -7.27 -19.01
CA ARG A 71 1.68 -6.27 -19.77
C ARG A 71 0.28 -6.83 -19.97
N THR A 72 -0.73 -6.16 -19.43
CA THR A 72 -2.15 -6.55 -19.60
C THR A 72 -2.88 -5.54 -20.48
N GLY A 73 -3.47 -6.02 -21.58
CA GLY A 73 -4.32 -5.24 -22.47
C GLY A 73 -3.63 -3.98 -23.03
N LYS A 74 -4.33 -2.85 -23.00
CA LYS A 74 -3.87 -1.54 -23.52
C LYS A 74 -3.03 -0.72 -22.52
N ARG A 75 -2.46 -1.34 -21.48
CA ARG A 75 -1.66 -0.59 -20.49
C ARG A 75 -0.41 -0.01 -21.13
N LYS A 76 -0.21 1.31 -20.98
CA LYS A 76 0.97 2.03 -21.46
C LYS A 76 2.25 1.61 -20.73
N TYR A 77 2.13 1.24 -19.45
CA TYR A 77 3.26 0.93 -18.58
C TYR A 77 3.31 -0.56 -18.20
N VAL A 78 4.52 -1.06 -17.97
CA VAL A 78 4.75 -2.42 -17.46
C VAL A 78 4.25 -2.51 -16.02
N GLY A 79 3.49 -3.55 -15.71
CA GLY A 79 3.11 -3.90 -14.34
C GLY A 79 4.09 -4.91 -13.75
N TYR A 80 4.26 -4.85 -12.44
CA TYR A 80 5.12 -5.76 -11.69
C TYR A 80 4.28 -6.49 -10.66
N LYS A 81 4.61 -7.76 -10.43
CA LYS A 81 4.02 -8.59 -9.40
C LYS A 81 5.13 -9.24 -8.60
N ILE A 82 5.19 -8.95 -7.31
CA ILE A 82 6.13 -9.59 -6.39
C ILE A 82 5.38 -10.44 -5.38
N TYR A 83 5.82 -11.67 -5.13
CA TYR A 83 5.12 -12.57 -4.22
C TYR A 83 5.99 -13.69 -3.66
N VAL A 84 5.48 -14.33 -2.61
CA VAL A 84 6.02 -15.54 -2.02
C VAL A 84 4.86 -16.50 -1.70
N ASN A 85 5.10 -17.80 -1.81
CA ASN A 85 4.16 -18.81 -1.34
C ASN A 85 4.26 -18.91 0.19
N CYS A 86 3.29 -18.35 0.91
CA CYS A 86 3.21 -18.38 2.37
C CYS A 86 1.77 -18.22 2.86
N ARG A 87 1.07 -19.34 3.05
CA ARG A 87 -0.32 -19.36 3.55
C ARG A 87 -0.48 -18.72 4.95
N PRO A 88 0.42 -18.94 5.92
CA PRO A 88 0.32 -18.28 7.23
C PRO A 88 0.35 -16.75 7.14
N LEU A 89 1.29 -16.18 6.37
CA LEU A 89 1.38 -14.73 6.17
C LEU A 89 0.13 -14.19 5.45
N LEU A 90 -0.33 -14.89 4.41
CA LEU A 90 -1.58 -14.53 3.72
C LEU A 90 -2.78 -14.48 4.67
N ARG A 91 -2.90 -15.45 5.58
CA ARG A 91 -3.99 -15.48 6.58
C ARG A 91 -3.94 -14.29 7.51
N ILE A 92 -2.76 -13.80 7.90
CA ILE A 92 -2.63 -12.63 8.77
C ILE A 92 -3.13 -11.37 8.05
N PHE A 93 -2.67 -11.15 6.81
CA PHE A 93 -3.08 -10.00 6.01
C PHE A 93 -4.58 -10.03 5.69
N LYS A 94 -5.12 -11.20 5.34
CA LYS A 94 -6.57 -11.39 5.13
C LYS A 94 -7.36 -11.18 6.41
N LYS A 95 -6.94 -11.74 7.55
CA LYS A 95 -7.61 -11.51 8.83
C LYS A 95 -7.68 -10.02 9.17
N PHE A 96 -6.62 -9.28 8.88
CA PHE A 96 -6.62 -7.83 9.06
C PHE A 96 -7.59 -7.13 8.11
N LYS A 97 -7.56 -7.46 6.81
CA LYS A 97 -8.40 -6.84 5.76
C LYS A 97 -9.89 -7.18 5.91
N ASP A 98 -10.21 -8.43 6.22
CA ASP A 98 -11.56 -8.98 6.28
C ASP A 98 -12.20 -8.80 7.67
N ASN A 99 -11.53 -8.12 8.60
CA ASN A 99 -12.14 -7.75 9.89
C ASN A 99 -13.25 -6.71 9.64
N ASN A 100 -14.50 -7.16 9.68
CA ASN A 100 -15.67 -6.36 9.30
C ASN A 100 -16.07 -5.31 10.33
N ASN A 101 -15.53 -5.37 11.55
CA ASN A 101 -15.98 -4.52 12.65
C ASN A 101 -15.01 -3.37 12.92
N GLU A 102 -13.70 -3.62 12.86
CA GLU A 102 -12.70 -2.61 13.22
C GLU A 102 -11.33 -2.95 12.64
N ARG A 103 -10.53 -1.91 12.34
CA ARG A 103 -9.09 -2.05 12.12
C ARG A 103 -8.41 -1.93 13.47
N SER A 104 -7.92 -3.05 14.01
CA SER A 104 -7.23 -3.06 15.30
C SER A 104 -5.85 -2.37 15.22
N ILE A 105 -5.85 -1.03 15.23
CA ILE A 105 -4.66 -0.18 15.21
C ILE A 105 -4.78 0.85 16.34
N ASN A 106 -4.13 0.59 17.47
CA ASN A 106 -4.37 1.36 18.70
C ASN A 106 -3.39 2.53 18.89
N ASN A 107 -2.60 2.88 17.88
CA ASN A 107 -1.54 3.88 17.97
C ASN A 107 -1.62 4.84 16.78
N ALA A 108 -1.70 6.14 17.06
CA ALA A 108 -1.77 7.20 16.05
C ALA A 108 -0.64 7.10 15.01
N GLU A 109 0.60 6.79 15.39
CA GLU A 109 1.71 6.64 14.42
C GLU A 109 1.53 5.43 13.52
N ALA A 110 0.99 4.33 14.05
CA ALA A 110 0.65 3.16 13.27
C ALA A 110 -0.50 3.46 12.28
N ILE A 111 -1.51 4.22 12.71
CA ILE A 111 -2.60 4.68 11.84
C ILE A 111 -2.05 5.54 10.70
N LYS A 112 -1.21 6.53 11.01
CA LYS A 112 -0.57 7.39 10.01
C LYS A 112 0.20 6.58 8.97
N ALA A 113 1.00 5.61 9.42
CA ALA A 113 1.77 4.74 8.54
C ALA A 113 0.88 3.82 7.68
N TYR A 114 -0.16 3.22 8.26
CA TYR A 114 -1.15 2.43 7.55
C TYR A 114 -1.86 3.24 6.46
N ILE A 115 -2.37 4.42 6.80
CA ILE A 115 -3.03 5.32 5.85
C ILE A 115 -2.06 5.79 4.76
N ALA A 116 -0.79 6.02 5.08
CA ALA A 116 0.24 6.33 4.09
C ALA A 116 0.42 5.20 3.07
N GLY A 117 0.45 3.95 3.52
CA GLY A 117 0.49 2.78 2.64
C GLY A 117 -0.74 2.68 1.74
N ARG A 118 -1.94 2.89 2.30
CA ARG A 118 -3.20 2.93 1.51
C ARG A 118 -3.17 4.03 0.46
N PHE A 119 -2.73 5.23 0.84
CA PHE A 119 -2.64 6.38 -0.04
C PHE A 119 -1.57 6.20 -1.13
N ASP A 120 -0.45 5.56 -0.84
CA ASP A 120 0.58 5.28 -1.83
C ASP A 120 0.08 4.32 -2.92
N GLY A 121 -0.75 3.33 -2.57
CA GLY A 121 -1.41 2.45 -3.53
C GLY A 121 -2.57 3.11 -4.29
N ASP A 122 -3.67 3.38 -3.59
CA ASP A 122 -4.95 3.82 -4.20
C ASP A 122 -5.22 5.34 -4.11
N GLY A 123 -4.34 6.08 -3.44
CA GLY A 123 -4.49 7.51 -3.23
C GLY A 123 -4.12 8.36 -4.44
N CYS A 124 -4.78 9.49 -4.57
CA CYS A 124 -4.50 10.52 -5.57
C CYS A 124 -4.58 11.89 -4.92
N ILE A 125 -3.76 12.82 -5.40
CA ILE A 125 -3.77 14.23 -5.02
C ILE A 125 -3.33 15.06 -6.23
N SER A 126 -3.89 16.26 -6.37
CA SER A 126 -3.47 17.21 -7.40
C SER A 126 -1.99 17.60 -7.22
N LYS A 127 -1.37 18.08 -8.32
CA LYS A 127 0.03 18.53 -8.32
C LYS A 127 0.32 19.68 -7.35
N ASP A 128 -0.69 20.50 -7.04
CA ASP A 128 -0.57 21.61 -6.09
C ASP A 128 -0.70 21.18 -4.62
N LEU A 129 -0.87 19.87 -4.36
CA LEU A 129 -1.01 19.25 -3.05
C LEU A 129 -2.16 19.83 -2.20
N LYS A 130 -3.19 20.41 -2.85
CA LYS A 130 -4.30 21.09 -2.17
C LYS A 130 -5.68 20.63 -2.61
N ARG A 131 -5.79 20.00 -3.78
CA ARG A 131 -7.06 19.65 -4.42
C ARG A 131 -7.10 18.15 -4.75
N ASP A 132 -8.30 17.65 -4.99
CA ASP A 132 -8.55 16.28 -5.46
C ASP A 132 -7.85 15.18 -4.63
N CYS A 133 -7.66 15.43 -3.33
CA CYS A 133 -7.03 14.49 -2.41
C CYS A 133 -8.04 13.41 -2.04
N ARG A 134 -7.82 12.19 -2.52
CA ARG A 134 -8.77 11.08 -2.37
C ARG A 134 -8.11 9.72 -2.30
N ILE A 135 -8.79 8.74 -1.72
CA ILE A 135 -8.42 7.33 -1.72
C ILE A 135 -9.61 6.52 -2.24
N SER A 136 -9.36 5.62 -3.20
CA SER A 136 -10.40 4.80 -3.83
C SER A 136 -10.50 3.41 -3.19
N TYR A 137 -11.70 2.84 -3.15
CA TYR A 137 -12.01 1.57 -2.50
C TYR A 137 -13.01 0.77 -3.33
N GLY A 138 -12.79 -0.55 -3.41
CA GLY A 138 -13.75 -1.48 -4.04
C GLY A 138 -14.92 -1.89 -3.14
N ASN A 139 -14.85 -1.62 -1.84
CA ASN A 139 -15.84 -2.05 -0.85
C ASN A 139 -16.16 -0.93 0.16
N GLU A 140 -17.42 -0.85 0.58
CA GLU A 140 -17.92 0.15 1.52
C GLU A 140 -17.33 -0.02 2.92
N ILE A 141 -17.25 -1.26 3.40
CA ILE A 141 -16.77 -1.57 4.75
C ILE A 141 -15.32 -1.10 4.90
N ASP A 142 -14.46 -1.44 3.94
CA ASP A 142 -13.06 -0.98 3.91
C ASP A 142 -12.96 0.55 3.95
N ALA A 143 -13.82 1.25 3.20
CA ALA A 143 -13.81 2.71 3.14
C ALA A 143 -14.31 3.35 4.46
N LYS A 144 -15.30 2.74 5.12
CA LYS A 144 -15.79 3.19 6.43
C LYS A 144 -14.74 2.98 7.52
N LEU A 145 -14.09 1.83 7.55
CA LEU A 145 -13.05 1.53 8.51
C LEU A 145 -11.87 2.52 8.40
N ASP A 146 -11.39 2.78 7.18
CA ASP A 146 -10.31 3.75 6.97
C ASP A 146 -10.78 5.20 7.24
N THR A 147 -12.08 5.50 7.09
CA THR A 147 -12.67 6.79 7.48
C THR A 147 -12.59 7.00 8.99
N ASN A 148 -12.92 5.98 9.79
CA ASN A 148 -12.83 6.04 11.25
C ASN A 148 -11.38 6.29 11.70
N LEU A 149 -10.43 5.55 11.12
CA LEU A 149 -9.00 5.74 11.39
C LEU A 149 -8.53 7.16 11.05
N LEU A 150 -8.99 7.74 9.94
CA LEU A 150 -8.68 9.13 9.59
C LEU A 150 -9.22 10.11 10.63
N GLN A 151 -10.42 9.88 11.14
CA GLN A 151 -11.03 10.71 12.19
C GLN A 151 -10.24 10.64 13.50
N GLU A 152 -9.73 9.47 13.87
CA GLU A 152 -8.88 9.28 15.06
C GLU A 152 -7.58 10.10 14.99
N ILE A 153 -7.00 10.29 13.80
CA ILE A 153 -5.83 11.17 13.60
C ILE A 153 -6.24 12.63 13.27
N GLY A 154 -7.51 12.97 13.52
CA GLY A 154 -8.05 14.33 13.41
C GLY A 154 -8.26 14.82 11.98
N ILE A 155 -8.39 13.92 10.99
CA ILE A 155 -8.75 14.26 9.61
C ILE A 155 -10.25 14.00 9.43
N MET A 156 -10.98 14.95 8.85
CA MET A 156 -12.43 14.83 8.64
C MET A 156 -12.74 14.56 7.16
N PRO A 157 -12.66 13.30 6.70
CA PRO A 157 -12.95 12.99 5.31
C PRO A 157 -14.45 12.96 5.03
N LYS A 158 -14.80 12.96 3.75
CA LYS A 158 -16.15 12.66 3.26
C LYS A 158 -16.13 11.38 2.41
N LEU A 159 -17.02 10.45 2.70
CA LEU A 159 -17.16 9.20 1.96
C LEU A 159 -18.24 9.35 0.87
N TYR A 160 -17.88 9.07 -0.38
CA TYR A 160 -18.78 9.11 -1.53
C TYR A 160 -18.83 7.74 -2.23
N ARG A 161 -19.99 7.40 -2.81
CA ARG A 161 -20.16 6.21 -3.65
C ARG A 161 -20.38 6.62 -5.11
N TYR A 162 -19.51 6.17 -6.00
CA TYR A 162 -19.69 6.27 -7.44
C TYR A 162 -20.40 5.03 -7.96
N ARG A 163 -21.69 5.17 -8.30
CA ARG A 163 -22.55 4.05 -8.71
C ARG A 163 -22.05 3.38 -9.99
N THR A 164 -21.63 4.15 -10.98
CA THR A 164 -21.21 3.64 -12.30
C THR A 164 -19.99 2.72 -12.24
N SER A 165 -19.00 3.05 -11.40
CA SER A 165 -17.77 2.25 -11.24
C SER A 165 -17.83 1.30 -10.05
N ASN A 166 -18.96 1.28 -9.32
CA ASN A 166 -19.12 0.60 -8.04
C ASN A 166 -17.93 0.82 -7.08
N THR A 167 -17.49 2.08 -6.97
CA THR A 167 -16.31 2.48 -6.18
C THR A 167 -16.72 3.40 -5.05
N PHE A 168 -16.09 3.23 -3.89
CA PHE A 168 -16.21 4.13 -2.74
C PHE A 168 -14.97 5.01 -2.68
N VAL A 169 -15.13 6.29 -2.41
CA VAL A 169 -14.02 7.25 -2.41
C VAL A 169 -14.08 8.09 -1.17
N ILE A 170 -13.01 8.04 -0.39
CA ILE A 170 -12.75 8.97 0.71
C ILE A 170 -12.15 10.23 0.10
N TYR A 171 -12.83 11.35 0.21
CA TYR A 171 -12.32 12.67 -0.14
C TYR A 171 -11.83 13.41 1.10
N ILE A 172 -10.61 13.91 1.03
CA ILE A 172 -10.05 14.84 2.01
C ILE A 172 -10.39 16.25 1.56
N SER A 173 -10.98 17.05 2.46
CA SER A 173 -11.34 18.43 2.13
C SER A 173 -10.10 19.24 1.76
N ARG A 174 -10.24 20.26 0.90
CA ARG A 174 -9.13 21.18 0.59
C ARG A 174 -8.55 21.88 1.82
N PHE A 175 -9.37 22.03 2.87
CA PHE A 175 -8.99 22.65 4.13
C PHE A 175 -8.17 21.69 5.00
N ASP A 176 -8.43 20.39 4.91
CA ASP A 176 -7.71 19.34 5.64
C ASP A 176 -6.54 18.76 4.86
N THR A 177 -6.45 18.99 3.54
CA THR A 177 -5.44 18.34 2.69
C THR A 177 -4.01 18.62 3.16
N LYS A 178 -3.70 19.86 3.60
CA LYS A 178 -2.39 20.19 4.17
C LYS A 178 -2.12 19.43 5.48
N LYS A 179 -3.12 19.34 6.35
CA LYS A 179 -3.02 18.57 7.60
C LYS A 179 -2.79 17.09 7.30
N PHE A 180 -3.62 16.52 6.43
CA PHE A 180 -3.52 15.13 5.98
C PHE A 180 -2.14 14.81 5.41
N THR A 181 -1.69 15.57 4.41
CA THR A 181 -0.38 15.36 3.78
C THR A 181 0.76 15.47 4.77
N ASN A 182 0.77 16.49 5.64
CA ASN A 182 1.79 16.62 6.68
C ASN A 182 1.82 15.42 7.64
N VAL A 183 0.64 14.92 8.02
CA VAL A 183 0.49 13.83 8.98
C VAL A 183 1.01 12.50 8.43
N ILE A 184 0.84 12.23 7.13
CA ILE A 184 1.25 10.95 6.52
C ILE A 184 2.57 11.04 5.73
N SER A 185 3.07 12.23 5.40
CA SER A 185 4.31 12.43 4.62
C SER A 185 5.56 11.76 5.21
N PRO A 186 5.74 11.63 6.53
CA PRO A 186 6.88 10.89 7.08
C PRO A 186 6.92 9.42 6.63
N TYR A 187 5.77 8.86 6.25
CA TYR A 187 5.61 7.46 5.87
C TYR A 187 5.35 7.25 4.36
N SER A 188 4.71 8.22 3.69
CA SER A 188 4.30 8.12 2.29
C SER A 188 5.46 8.38 1.32
N ILE A 189 5.80 7.37 0.53
CA ILE A 189 6.78 7.46 -0.55
C ILE A 189 6.28 8.42 -1.63
N LYS A 190 4.98 8.38 -1.95
CA LYS A 190 4.38 9.24 -2.98
C LYS A 190 4.52 10.72 -2.63
N LEU A 191 4.21 11.09 -1.39
CA LEU A 191 4.31 12.49 -0.94
C LEU A 191 5.76 12.96 -0.80
N GLN A 192 6.67 12.12 -0.30
CA GLN A 192 8.09 12.46 -0.22
C GLN A 192 8.66 12.82 -1.60
N LYS A 193 8.29 12.08 -2.64
CA LYS A 193 8.66 12.40 -4.05
C LYS A 193 8.10 13.75 -4.49
N LEU A 194 6.86 14.07 -4.15
CA LEU A 194 6.20 15.31 -4.58
C LEU A 194 6.76 16.56 -3.87
N VAL A 195 7.15 16.43 -2.60
CA VAL A 195 7.82 17.51 -1.85
C VAL A 195 9.20 17.81 -2.45
N LEU A 196 9.96 16.76 -2.78
CA LEU A 196 11.27 16.89 -3.43
C LEU A 196 11.17 17.39 -4.89
N GLY A 197 10.08 17.02 -5.58
CA GLY A 197 9.80 17.34 -6.98
C GLY A 197 9.35 18.77 -7.27
N SER A 198 9.43 19.70 -6.32
CA SER A 198 9.35 21.15 -6.63
C SER A 198 10.69 21.72 -7.12
N ARG A 199 11.76 20.92 -7.17
CA ARG A 199 13.03 21.28 -7.82
C ARG A 199 13.33 20.34 -9.00
N ARG A 200 12.92 20.81 -10.18
CA ARG A 200 13.38 20.48 -11.54
C ARG A 200 13.11 19.08 -12.09
N ASP A 201 12.51 19.10 -13.28
CA ASP A 201 12.43 18.02 -14.25
C ASP A 201 13.83 17.47 -14.58
N SER A 202 14.26 16.36 -13.98
CA SER A 202 15.36 15.56 -14.56
C SER A 202 15.51 14.11 -14.06
N ASP A 203 14.67 13.57 -13.17
CA ASP A 203 15.12 12.36 -12.42
C ASP A 203 14.33 11.06 -12.66
N TYR A 204 13.26 11.07 -13.47
CA TYR A 204 12.49 9.83 -13.69
C TYR A 204 13.29 8.81 -14.51
N THR A 205 14.07 9.29 -15.48
CA THR A 205 14.88 8.44 -16.37
C THR A 205 16.12 7.91 -15.65
N GLU A 206 16.70 8.68 -14.72
CA GLU A 206 17.93 8.34 -14.00
C GLU A 206 17.66 7.38 -12.83
N ILE A 207 16.58 7.60 -12.08
CA ILE A 207 16.11 6.66 -11.05
C ILE A 207 15.69 5.32 -11.66
N VAL A 208 15.03 5.33 -12.83
CA VAL A 208 14.70 4.09 -13.56
C VAL A 208 15.97 3.41 -14.08
N ARG A 209 16.96 4.16 -14.61
CA ARG A 209 18.27 3.61 -15.05
C ARG A 209 19.03 2.94 -13.91
N MET A 210 19.14 3.61 -12.76
CA MET A 210 19.78 3.06 -11.56
C MET A 210 19.01 1.85 -11.01
N ALA A 211 17.69 1.81 -11.18
CA ALA A 211 16.85 0.70 -10.76
C ALA A 211 16.97 -0.54 -11.66
N THR A 212 17.25 -0.36 -12.96
CA THR A 212 17.41 -1.44 -13.94
C THR A 212 18.83 -2.02 -13.98
N ASN A 213 19.85 -1.25 -13.60
CA ASN A 213 21.25 -1.71 -13.62
C ASN A 213 21.65 -2.62 -12.42
N ASN A 214 20.71 -2.92 -11.53
CA ASN A 214 20.89 -3.79 -10.36
C ASN A 214 19.79 -4.88 -10.26
N ILE A 215 19.22 -5.28 -11.40
CA ILE A 215 18.36 -6.48 -11.51
C ILE A 215 19.27 -7.71 -11.56
#